data_AF-A0A660XVF0-F1
#
_entry.id   AF-A0A660XVF0-F1
#
_cell.length_a   1.000
_cell.length_b   1.000
_cell.length_c   1.000
_cell.angle_alpha   90.00
_cell.angle_beta   90.00
_cell.angle_gamma   90.00
#
_symmetry.space_group_name_H-M   'P 1'
#
loop_
_entity.id
_entity.type
_entity.pdbx_description
1 polymer ?
#
loop_
_entity_poly.entity_id
_entity_poly.type
_entity_poly.pdbx_seq_one_letter_code
_entity_poly.pdbx_strand_id
1 'polypeptide(L)'
;MKFEVVEGSGVLSATEVKTSSEGIAEVTLRLGDAPGKVRIQATVSGLSSKAEFTAEISLPPNTINGRLFSLPKDLNPKETTILSGFEETTPTEGGNFFVSPPEVHRLTMVLDKQGNPFMLALLPPSDPSPRVDSLTTAVTLVFFATHLYTAPPELWPEAISLIENIPEVQQLAEVLAERLETSTSVLVDPDMYVRSALEDAIRAVDAELARLAGAPKVTPPGPQSQVRLVHPAGG
;
A
#
# COMPACT_ATOMS: atom_id res chain seq x y z
N MET A 1 -27.74 -2.56 29.51
CA MET A 1 -27.37 -3.25 28.26
C MET A 1 -25.86 -3.29 28.22
N LYS A 2 -25.27 -4.47 28.07
CA LYS A 2 -23.82 -4.64 27.96
C LYS A 2 -23.44 -4.87 26.50
N PHE A 3 -22.38 -4.21 26.05
CA PHE A 3 -21.78 -4.37 24.73
C PHE A 3 -20.35 -4.87 24.87
N GLU A 4 -19.94 -5.76 23.98
CA GLU A 4 -18.61 -6.35 23.99
C GLU A 4 -18.14 -6.60 22.56
N VAL A 5 -16.91 -6.20 22.26
CA VAL A 5 -16.23 -6.62 21.03
C VAL A 5 -15.77 -8.05 21.24
N VAL A 6 -16.34 -8.99 20.50
CA VAL A 6 -16.09 -10.43 20.64
C VAL A 6 -15.15 -10.95 19.55
N GLU A 7 -14.88 -10.14 18.52
CA GLU A 7 -13.98 -10.46 17.41
C GLU A 7 -13.46 -9.16 16.76
N GLY A 8 -12.21 -9.16 16.31
CA GLY A 8 -11.58 -8.01 15.66
C GLY A 8 -11.09 -6.92 16.63
N SER A 9 -10.58 -5.83 16.08
CA SER A 9 -10.07 -4.68 16.84
C SER A 9 -10.96 -3.45 16.67
N GLY A 10 -11.53 -2.97 17.76
CA GLY A 10 -12.33 -1.75 17.78
C GLY A 10 -12.59 -1.27 19.19
N VAL A 11 -12.89 0.01 19.35
CA VAL A 11 -13.15 0.66 20.62
C VAL A 11 -14.60 1.12 20.67
N LEU A 12 -15.33 0.64 21.66
CA LEU A 12 -16.69 1.11 21.94
C LEU A 12 -16.65 2.38 22.78
N SER A 13 -17.54 3.33 22.52
CA SER A 13 -17.69 4.54 23.34
C SER A 13 -18.08 4.24 24.80
N ALA A 14 -18.77 3.12 25.03
CA ALA A 14 -19.06 2.55 26.35
C ALA A 14 -19.32 1.03 26.22
N THR A 15 -19.01 0.26 27.26
CA THR A 15 -19.31 -1.18 27.32
C THR A 15 -20.62 -1.49 28.04
N GLU A 16 -21.21 -0.49 28.70
CA GLU A 16 -22.50 -0.60 29.37
C GLU A 16 -23.28 0.70 29.27
N VAL A 17 -24.54 0.62 28.85
CA VAL A 17 -25.47 1.75 28.76
C VAL A 17 -26.86 1.36 29.26
N LYS A 18 -27.59 2.33 29.81
CA LYS A 18 -29.01 2.16 30.14
C LYS A 18 -29.85 2.28 28.87
N THR A 19 -30.89 1.47 28.78
CA THR A 19 -31.92 1.62 27.74
C THR A 19 -32.74 2.87 27.99
N SER A 20 -33.15 3.57 26.93
CA SER A 20 -34.04 4.72 27.00
C SER A 20 -35.48 4.30 27.37
N SER A 21 -36.37 5.28 27.54
CA SER A 21 -37.81 5.07 27.74
C SER A 21 -38.48 4.30 26.59
N GLU A 22 -37.89 4.34 25.41
CA GLU A 22 -38.33 3.64 24.19
C GLU A 22 -37.69 2.25 24.07
N GLY A 23 -36.85 1.84 25.03
CA GLY A 23 -36.18 0.54 25.03
C GLY A 23 -34.91 0.47 24.17
N ILE A 24 -34.36 1.61 23.75
CA ILE A 24 -33.20 1.67 22.86
C ILE A 24 -31.91 1.85 23.67
N ALA A 25 -30.86 1.13 23.32
CA ALA A 25 -29.51 1.30 23.83
C ALA A 25 -28.55 1.46 22.66
N GLU A 26 -27.68 2.48 22.71
CA GLU A 26 -26.80 2.86 21.61
C GLU A 26 -25.37 3.06 22.11
N VAL A 27 -24.41 2.63 21.30
CA VAL A 27 -22.97 2.85 21.48
C VAL A 27 -22.35 3.13 20.11
N THR A 28 -21.27 3.89 20.08
CA THR A 28 -20.50 4.13 18.85
C THR A 28 -19.31 3.19 18.84
N LEU A 29 -19.12 2.46 17.74
CA LEU A 29 -17.89 1.71 17.47
C LEU A 29 -16.94 2.58 16.67
N ARG A 30 -15.73 2.79 17.20
CA ARG A 30 -14.59 3.21 16.40
C ARG A 30 -13.80 1.96 15.99
N LEU A 31 -13.78 1.67 14.69
CA LEU A 31 -12.97 0.58 14.15
C LEU A 31 -11.47 0.91 14.34
N GLY A 32 -10.65 -0.12 14.56
CA GLY A 32 -9.19 0.02 14.56
C GLY A 32 -8.64 0.35 13.17
N ASP A 33 -7.33 0.50 13.03
CA ASP A 33 -6.71 0.87 11.74
C ASP A 33 -6.46 -0.35 10.83
N ALA A 34 -6.70 -1.57 11.34
CA ALA A 34 -6.50 -2.82 10.61
C ALA A 34 -7.77 -3.23 9.84
N PRO A 35 -7.67 -3.59 8.54
CA PRO A 35 -8.75 -4.21 7.80
C PRO A 35 -9.20 -5.53 8.43
N GLY A 36 -10.50 -5.81 8.38
CA GLY A 36 -11.10 -7.02 8.94
C GLY A 36 -12.48 -6.80 9.53
N LYS A 37 -13.11 -7.91 9.92
CA LYS A 37 -14.41 -7.92 10.58
C LYS A 37 -14.27 -7.64 12.07
N VAL A 38 -15.16 -6.80 12.58
CA VAL A 38 -15.36 -6.55 14.01
C VAL A 38 -16.76 -6.99 14.36
N ARG A 39 -16.87 -7.98 15.25
CA ARG A 39 -18.15 -8.47 15.75
C ARG A 39 -18.39 -7.96 17.16
N ILE A 40 -19.54 -7.34 17.35
CA ILE A 40 -20.01 -6.83 18.64
C ILE A 40 -21.20 -7.66 19.08
N GLN A 41 -21.19 -8.07 20.34
CA GLN A 41 -22.30 -8.75 20.97
C GLN A 41 -22.94 -7.82 22.01
N ALA A 42 -24.26 -7.69 21.99
CA ALA A 42 -25.02 -6.96 22.98
C ALA A 42 -25.89 -7.92 23.82
N THR A 43 -25.88 -7.73 25.14
CA THR A 43 -26.59 -8.58 26.10
C THR A 43 -27.41 -7.76 27.09
N VAL A 44 -28.62 -8.27 27.40
CA VAL A 44 -29.51 -7.72 28.41
C VAL A 44 -29.61 -8.72 29.56
N SER A 45 -29.35 -8.27 30.78
CA SER A 45 -29.50 -9.10 31.97
C SER A 45 -30.94 -9.63 32.07
N GLY A 46 -31.07 -10.95 32.26
CA GLY A 46 -32.37 -11.62 32.34
C GLY A 46 -32.92 -12.10 30.99
N LEU A 47 -32.26 -11.80 29.86
CA LEU A 47 -32.58 -12.39 28.56
C LEU A 47 -31.49 -13.38 28.14
N SER A 48 -31.90 -14.51 27.55
CA SER A 48 -30.98 -15.51 27.00
C SER A 48 -30.54 -15.19 25.57
N SER A 49 -31.31 -14.34 24.86
CA SER A 49 -30.98 -13.88 23.52
C SER A 49 -29.90 -12.80 23.54
N LYS A 50 -29.06 -12.82 22.50
CA LYS A 50 -27.98 -11.87 22.28
C LYS A 50 -28.20 -11.23 20.92
N ALA A 51 -27.93 -9.93 20.82
CA ALA A 51 -27.87 -9.27 19.51
C ALA A 51 -26.41 -9.26 19.05
N GLU A 52 -26.18 -9.54 17.77
CA GLU A 52 -24.86 -9.46 17.14
C GLU A 52 -24.87 -8.38 16.07
N PHE A 53 -23.80 -7.59 16.05
CA PHE A 53 -23.54 -6.57 15.04
C PHE A 53 -22.18 -6.86 14.41
N THR A 54 -22.08 -6.70 13.10
CA THR A 54 -20.82 -6.84 12.37
C THR A 54 -20.53 -5.56 11.63
N ALA A 55 -19.30 -5.06 11.78
CA ALA A 55 -18.73 -4.00 10.97
C ALA A 55 -17.45 -4.52 10.30
N GLU A 56 -17.07 -3.96 9.17
CA GLU A 56 -15.90 -4.40 8.42
C GLU A 56 -15.14 -3.20 7.88
N ILE A 57 -13.82 -3.20 8.08
CA ILE A 57 -12.91 -2.38 7.30
C ILE A 57 -12.45 -3.25 6.13
N SER A 58 -12.88 -2.92 4.92
CA SER A 58 -12.35 -3.51 3.70
C SER A 58 -11.21 -2.67 3.16
N LEU A 59 -10.14 -3.31 2.70
CA LEU A 59 -9.19 -2.64 1.83
C LEU A 59 -9.89 -2.25 0.52
N PRO A 60 -9.45 -1.16 -0.15
CA PRO A 60 -9.86 -0.93 -1.53
C PRO A 60 -9.46 -2.15 -2.37
N PRO A 61 -10.27 -2.54 -3.36
CA PRO A 61 -9.94 -3.64 -4.25
C PRO A 61 -8.60 -3.39 -4.94
N ASN A 62 -7.78 -4.43 -5.09
CA ASN A 62 -6.57 -4.38 -5.90
C ASN A 62 -6.98 -4.10 -7.35
N THR A 63 -6.85 -2.84 -7.75
CA THR A 63 -7.20 -2.40 -9.10
C THR A 63 -6.00 -1.76 -9.78
N ILE A 64 -5.78 -2.11 -11.05
CA ILE A 64 -4.89 -1.37 -11.94
C ILE A 64 -5.77 -0.85 -13.07
N ASN A 65 -5.74 0.46 -13.30
CA ASN A 65 -6.57 1.12 -14.32
C ASN A 65 -8.08 0.78 -14.22
N GLY A 66 -8.57 0.58 -13.00
CA GLY A 66 -9.97 0.24 -12.72
C GLY A 66 -10.35 -1.23 -12.94
N ARG A 67 -9.41 -2.09 -13.36
CA ARG A 67 -9.61 -3.54 -13.44
C ARG A 67 -9.24 -4.20 -12.13
N LEU A 68 -10.16 -5.01 -11.58
CA LEU A 68 -9.93 -5.82 -10.38
C LEU A 68 -9.00 -7.00 -10.71
N PHE A 69 -8.01 -7.23 -9.85
CA PHE A 69 -7.13 -8.38 -9.89
C PHE A 69 -7.16 -9.13 -8.55
N SER A 70 -6.88 -10.42 -8.58
CA SER A 70 -6.86 -11.28 -7.39
C SER A 70 -5.59 -12.12 -7.35
N LEU A 71 -5.20 -12.53 -6.16
CA LEU A 71 -4.14 -13.55 -5.98
C LEU A 71 -4.65 -14.94 -6.42
N PRO A 72 -3.77 -15.95 -6.60
CA PRO A 72 -4.21 -17.27 -6.99
C PRO A 72 -5.25 -17.80 -6.00
N LYS A 73 -6.33 -18.42 -6.50
CA LYS A 73 -7.43 -18.91 -5.66
C LYS A 73 -6.99 -19.94 -4.63
N ASP A 74 -5.93 -20.69 -4.95
CA ASP A 74 -5.38 -21.74 -4.10
C ASP A 74 -4.29 -21.21 -3.14
N LEU A 75 -3.98 -19.91 -3.21
CA LEU A 75 -3.04 -19.29 -2.27
C LEU A 75 -3.71 -19.16 -0.90
N ASN A 76 -3.14 -19.80 0.11
CA ASN A 76 -3.46 -19.57 1.51
C ASN A 76 -2.55 -18.46 2.06
N PRO A 77 -3.07 -17.25 2.40
CA PRO A 77 -2.24 -16.16 2.92
C PRO A 77 -1.42 -16.55 4.16
N LYS A 78 -1.94 -17.43 5.02
CA LYS A 78 -1.22 -17.89 6.22
C LYS A 78 -0.03 -18.82 5.92
N GLU A 79 0.04 -19.37 4.72
CA GLU A 79 1.18 -20.18 4.28
C GLU A 79 2.25 -19.34 3.55
N THR A 80 2.01 -18.03 3.40
CA THR A 80 3.00 -17.10 2.84
C THR A 80 3.86 -16.48 3.94
N THR A 81 5.06 -16.06 3.57
CA THR A 81 5.98 -15.35 4.47
C THR A 81 6.24 -13.95 3.94
N ILE A 82 6.20 -12.95 4.80
CA ILE A 82 6.60 -11.59 4.48
C ILE A 82 7.99 -11.38 5.03
N LEU A 83 8.93 -11.07 4.14
CA LEU A 83 10.29 -10.66 4.50
C LEU A 83 10.40 -9.15 4.26
N SER A 84 10.57 -8.36 5.32
CA SER A 84 10.73 -6.90 5.24
C SER A 84 12.04 -6.46 5.91
N GLY A 85 13.04 -6.13 5.10
CA GLY A 85 14.40 -5.94 5.59
C GLY A 85 14.97 -7.22 6.21
N PHE A 86 15.10 -7.25 7.54
CA PHE A 86 15.57 -8.42 8.31
C PHE A 86 14.47 -9.03 9.21
N GLU A 87 13.23 -8.55 9.09
CA GLU A 87 12.08 -9.03 9.85
C GLU A 87 11.26 -10.01 9.00
N GLU A 88 10.84 -11.12 9.60
CA GLU A 88 9.91 -12.09 9.01
C GLU A 88 8.58 -12.07 9.75
N THR A 89 7.47 -12.14 9.01
CA THR A 89 6.12 -12.23 9.57
C THR A 89 5.17 -13.00 8.64
N THR A 90 4.01 -13.40 9.14
CA THR A 90 3.00 -14.14 8.37
C THR A 90 1.74 -13.29 8.23
N PRO A 91 1.12 -13.24 7.04
CA PRO A 91 -0.15 -12.55 6.88
C PRO A 91 -1.30 -13.20 7.64
N THR A 92 -2.28 -12.38 8.00
CA THR A 92 -3.60 -12.82 8.44
C THR A 92 -4.37 -13.48 7.28
N GLU A 93 -5.52 -14.11 7.57
CA GLU A 93 -6.41 -14.62 6.52
C GLU A 93 -6.88 -13.54 5.53
N GLY A 94 -6.91 -12.27 5.96
CA GLY A 94 -7.21 -11.14 5.09
C GLY A 94 -6.01 -10.62 4.27
N GLY A 95 -4.85 -11.28 4.33
CA GLY A 95 -3.62 -10.84 3.65
C GLY A 95 -2.86 -9.71 4.35
N ASN A 96 -3.34 -9.22 5.50
CA ASN A 96 -2.67 -8.16 6.26
C ASN A 96 -1.49 -8.69 7.06
N PHE A 97 -0.44 -7.90 7.21
CA PHE A 97 0.69 -8.21 8.08
C PHE A 97 1.16 -6.95 8.82
N PHE A 98 1.87 -7.14 9.92
CA PHE A 98 2.45 -6.05 10.70
C PHE A 98 3.96 -6.20 10.71
N VAL A 99 4.64 -5.14 10.29
CA VAL A 99 6.10 -4.97 10.38
C VAL A 99 6.39 -3.67 11.12
N SER A 100 7.57 -3.58 11.72
CA SER A 100 7.98 -2.35 12.40
C SER A 100 8.00 -1.18 11.39
N PRO A 101 7.47 0.00 11.73
CA PRO A 101 7.46 1.14 10.82
C PRO A 101 8.85 1.40 10.24
N PRO A 102 8.99 1.51 8.92
CA PRO A 102 10.27 1.82 8.31
C PRO A 102 10.72 3.24 8.63
N GLU A 103 11.91 3.41 9.24
CA GLU A 103 12.61 4.71 9.31
C GLU A 103 13.18 5.13 7.94
N VAL A 104 13.44 4.13 7.08
CA VAL A 104 13.97 4.28 5.71
C VAL A 104 13.20 3.36 4.77
N HIS A 105 13.29 3.59 3.46
CA HIS A 105 12.68 2.70 2.46
C HIS A 105 13.09 1.24 2.72
N ARG A 106 12.11 0.33 2.81
CA ARG A 106 12.37 -1.10 3.06
C ARG A 106 11.87 -1.93 1.90
N LEU A 107 12.76 -2.75 1.33
CA LEU A 107 12.35 -3.83 0.44
C LEU A 107 11.56 -4.85 1.27
N THR A 108 10.31 -5.05 0.84
CA THR A 108 9.39 -6.03 1.39
C THR A 108 9.06 -7.04 0.30
N MET A 109 9.16 -8.32 0.63
CA MET A 109 8.92 -9.43 -0.29
C MET A 109 7.83 -10.34 0.30
N VAL A 110 6.93 -10.81 -0.55
CA VAL A 110 5.98 -11.87 -0.22
C VAL A 110 6.50 -13.16 -0.83
N LEU A 111 6.75 -14.14 0.02
CA LEU A 111 7.28 -15.45 -0.32
C LEU A 111 6.16 -16.48 -0.23
N ASP A 112 6.13 -17.42 -1.18
CA ASP A 112 5.26 -18.59 -1.08
C ASP A 112 5.75 -19.57 0.00
N LYS A 113 5.01 -20.67 0.20
CA LYS A 113 5.37 -21.69 1.20
C LYS A 113 6.68 -22.42 0.91
N GLN A 114 7.24 -22.28 -0.29
CA GLN A 114 8.55 -22.79 -0.67
C GLN A 114 9.67 -21.74 -0.48
N GLY A 115 9.33 -20.53 -0.05
CA GLY A 115 10.28 -19.43 0.12
C GLY A 115 10.57 -18.66 -1.17
N ASN A 116 9.81 -18.89 -2.25
CA ASN A 116 10.01 -18.18 -3.51
C ASN A 116 9.28 -16.83 -3.47
N PRO A 117 9.94 -15.72 -3.83
CA PRO A 117 9.27 -14.44 -3.94
C PRO A 117 8.29 -14.43 -5.11
N PHE A 118 7.11 -13.88 -4.88
CA PHE A 118 6.10 -13.70 -5.93
C PHE A 118 5.57 -12.27 -6.02
N MET A 119 5.77 -11.46 -4.98
CA MET A 119 5.50 -10.02 -4.99
C MET A 119 6.56 -9.30 -4.17
N LEU A 120 6.79 -8.03 -4.47
CA LEU A 120 7.74 -7.21 -3.74
C LEU A 120 7.37 -5.73 -3.83
N ALA A 121 7.76 -4.94 -2.84
CA ALA A 121 7.57 -3.51 -2.82
C ALA A 121 8.70 -2.82 -2.06
N LEU A 122 9.18 -1.69 -2.58
CA LEU A 122 10.03 -0.78 -1.83
C LEU A 122 9.14 0.18 -1.04
N LEU A 123 8.82 -0.19 0.20
CA LEU A 123 7.88 0.56 1.04
C LEU A 123 8.52 1.85 1.55
N PRO A 124 7.92 3.03 1.32
CA PRO A 124 8.45 4.30 1.81
C PRO A 124 8.25 4.47 3.31
N PRO A 125 9.10 5.27 3.97
CA PRO A 125 8.92 5.60 5.38
C PRO A 125 7.62 6.39 5.57
N SER A 126 6.90 6.11 6.67
CA SER A 126 5.69 6.84 7.07
C SER A 126 4.49 6.78 6.11
N ASP A 127 4.42 5.79 5.20
CA ASP A 127 3.20 5.51 4.46
C ASP A 127 2.10 5.04 5.44
N PRO A 128 0.95 5.72 5.54
CA PRO A 128 -0.14 5.30 6.40
C PRO A 128 -0.86 4.04 5.91
N SER A 129 -0.65 3.64 4.65
CA SER A 129 -1.32 2.48 4.05
C SER A 129 -0.45 1.81 2.98
N PRO A 130 0.73 1.27 3.38
CA PRO A 130 1.64 0.63 2.45
C PRO A 130 0.97 -0.58 1.78
N ARG A 131 1.23 -0.75 0.49
CA ARG A 131 0.70 -1.86 -0.29
C ARG A 131 1.82 -2.69 -0.89
N VAL A 132 1.58 -4.00 -0.97
CA VAL A 132 2.36 -4.92 -1.80
C VAL A 132 1.38 -5.53 -2.80
N ASP A 133 1.43 -5.02 -4.01
CA ASP A 133 0.56 -5.34 -5.15
C ASP A 133 1.40 -5.49 -6.42
N SER A 134 0.77 -5.78 -7.56
CA SER A 134 1.46 -5.95 -8.84
C SER A 134 2.04 -4.63 -9.38
N LEU A 135 1.49 -3.46 -9.03
CA LEU A 135 2.03 -2.17 -9.42
C LEU A 135 3.31 -1.85 -8.65
N THR A 136 3.27 -1.94 -7.33
CA THR A 136 4.45 -1.79 -6.47
C THR A 136 5.53 -2.83 -6.79
N THR A 137 5.14 -4.04 -7.21
CA THR A 137 6.05 -5.06 -7.75
C THR A 137 6.71 -4.58 -9.05
N ALA A 138 5.94 -4.13 -10.04
CA ALA A 138 6.46 -3.61 -11.30
C ALA A 138 7.43 -2.44 -11.08
N VAL A 139 7.01 -1.45 -10.29
CA VAL A 139 7.80 -0.26 -9.96
C VAL A 139 9.12 -0.66 -9.31
N THR A 140 9.08 -1.57 -8.33
CA THR A 140 10.29 -1.98 -7.61
C THR A 140 11.24 -2.79 -8.50
N LEU A 141 10.73 -3.72 -9.33
CA LEU A 141 11.55 -4.45 -10.30
C LEU A 141 12.29 -3.48 -11.23
N VAL A 142 11.58 -2.50 -11.77
CA VAL A 142 12.15 -1.52 -12.70
C VAL A 142 13.13 -0.59 -11.99
N PHE A 143 12.83 -0.16 -10.75
CA PHE A 143 13.75 0.64 -9.93
C PHE A 143 15.10 -0.05 -9.72
N PHE A 144 15.10 -1.36 -9.44
CA PHE A 144 16.33 -2.13 -9.32
C PHE A 144 17.00 -2.39 -10.66
N ALA A 145 16.25 -2.73 -11.71
CA ALA A 145 16.80 -3.00 -13.03
C ALA A 145 17.48 -1.77 -13.67
N THR A 146 16.95 -0.58 -13.40
CA THR A 146 17.49 0.71 -13.86
C THR A 146 18.54 1.31 -12.91
N HIS A 147 18.93 0.58 -11.87
CA HIS A 147 19.96 0.98 -10.91
C HIS A 147 19.67 2.28 -10.14
N LEU A 148 18.39 2.68 -10.02
CA LEU A 148 18.00 3.91 -9.34
C LEU A 148 18.25 3.87 -7.82
N TYR A 149 18.44 2.66 -7.25
CA TYR A 149 18.94 2.48 -5.87
C TYR A 149 20.33 3.09 -5.63
N THR A 150 21.07 3.44 -6.68
CA THR A 150 22.37 4.13 -6.58
C THR A 150 22.23 5.66 -6.51
N ALA A 151 21.04 6.20 -6.79
CA ALA A 151 20.76 7.61 -6.67
C ALA A 151 20.74 8.04 -5.19
N PRO A 152 21.00 9.34 -4.89
CA PRO A 152 20.80 9.88 -3.56
C PRO A 152 19.40 9.54 -3.00
N PRO A 153 19.27 9.02 -1.76
CA PRO A 153 17.99 8.59 -1.18
C PRO A 153 16.89 9.66 -1.19
N GLU A 154 17.26 10.94 -1.20
CA GLU A 154 16.34 12.07 -1.24
C GLU A 154 15.57 12.15 -2.56
N LEU A 155 16.10 11.56 -3.63
CA LEU A 155 15.48 11.52 -4.96
C LEU A 155 14.62 10.27 -5.17
N TRP A 156 14.65 9.29 -4.26
CA TRP A 156 13.93 8.03 -4.44
C TRP A 156 12.41 8.22 -4.54
N PRO A 157 11.74 9.07 -3.73
CA PRO A 157 10.31 9.29 -3.88
C PRO A 157 9.92 9.85 -5.26
N GLU A 158 10.74 10.75 -5.81
CA GLU A 158 10.53 11.30 -7.15
C GLU A 158 10.75 10.25 -8.23
N ALA A 159 11.82 9.44 -8.10
CA ALA A 159 12.11 8.34 -9.02
C ALA A 159 11.02 7.27 -9.01
N ILE A 160 10.55 6.85 -7.84
CA ILE A 160 9.46 5.87 -7.68
C ILE A 160 8.18 6.41 -8.33
N SER A 161 7.82 7.66 -8.05
CA SER A 161 6.65 8.32 -8.65
C SER A 161 6.76 8.42 -10.17
N LEU A 162 7.95 8.72 -10.70
CA LEU A 162 8.20 8.75 -12.13
C LEU A 162 7.98 7.38 -12.78
N ILE A 163 8.55 6.32 -12.19
CA ILE A 163 8.40 4.95 -12.68
C ILE A 163 6.92 4.53 -12.68
N GLU A 164 6.19 4.79 -11.59
CA GLU A 164 4.77 4.42 -11.46
C GLU A 164 3.87 5.04 -12.53
N ASN A 165 4.21 6.24 -12.99
CA ASN A 165 3.44 6.97 -13.99
C ASN A 165 3.82 6.65 -15.45
N ILE A 166 4.78 5.75 -15.69
CA ILE A 166 5.16 5.33 -17.04
C ILE A 166 4.19 4.26 -17.56
N PRO A 167 3.57 4.46 -18.76
CA PRO A 167 2.58 3.53 -19.30
C PRO A 167 3.06 2.08 -19.42
N GLU A 168 4.33 1.86 -19.78
CA GLU A 168 4.92 0.54 -19.93
C GLU A 168 5.10 -0.15 -18.57
N VAL A 169 5.32 0.61 -17.49
CA VAL A 169 5.36 0.07 -16.12
C VAL A 169 3.96 -0.33 -15.67
N GLN A 170 2.93 0.45 -16.00
CA GLN A 170 1.54 0.08 -15.73
C GLN A 170 1.13 -1.18 -16.51
N GLN A 171 1.57 -1.31 -17.77
CA GLN A 171 1.37 -2.53 -18.56
C GLN A 171 2.08 -3.74 -17.93
N LEU A 172 3.32 -3.58 -17.46
CA LEU A 172 4.02 -4.63 -16.70
C LEU A 172 3.21 -5.03 -15.45
N ALA A 173 2.65 -4.07 -14.72
CA ALA A 173 1.82 -4.34 -13.55
C ALA A 173 0.57 -5.15 -13.91
N GLU A 174 -0.08 -4.87 -15.05
CA GLU A 174 -1.23 -5.63 -15.54
C GLU A 174 -0.84 -7.07 -15.92
N VAL A 175 0.29 -7.25 -16.61
CA VAL A 175 0.82 -8.57 -16.98
C VAL A 175 1.16 -9.38 -15.72
N LEU A 176 1.83 -8.77 -14.74
CA LEU A 176 2.12 -9.40 -13.46
C LEU A 176 0.85 -9.80 -12.73
N ALA A 177 -0.15 -8.93 -12.70
CA ALA A 177 -1.43 -9.21 -12.03
C ALA A 177 -2.15 -10.40 -12.67
N GLU A 178 -2.21 -10.47 -14.00
CA GLU A 178 -2.81 -11.60 -14.73
C GLU A 178 -2.07 -12.91 -14.45
N ARG A 179 -0.74 -12.87 -14.38
CA ARG A 179 0.05 -14.08 -14.13
C ARG A 179 -0.04 -14.53 -12.67
N LEU A 180 -0.09 -13.58 -11.74
CA LEU A 180 -0.31 -13.83 -10.33
C LEU A 180 -1.67 -14.47 -10.04
N GLU A 181 -2.70 -14.31 -10.88
CA GLU A 181 -3.96 -15.05 -10.70
C GLU A 181 -3.78 -16.58 -10.83
N THR A 182 -2.67 -17.04 -11.42
CA THR A 182 -2.45 -18.44 -11.78
C THR A 182 -1.22 -19.08 -11.13
N SER A 183 -0.21 -18.29 -10.74
CA SER A 183 1.06 -18.83 -10.26
C SER A 183 1.82 -17.86 -9.35
N THR A 184 2.39 -18.39 -8.26
CA THR A 184 3.36 -17.68 -7.41
C THR A 184 4.79 -17.74 -7.98
N SER A 185 5.07 -18.50 -9.03
CA SER A 185 6.42 -18.57 -9.60
C SER A 185 6.75 -17.41 -10.55
N VAL A 186 5.86 -16.42 -10.66
CA VAL A 186 5.93 -15.32 -11.65
C VAL A 186 7.25 -14.54 -11.63
N LEU A 187 7.92 -14.43 -10.47
CA LEU A 187 9.20 -13.72 -10.36
C LEU A 187 10.42 -14.64 -10.46
N VAL A 188 10.27 -15.92 -10.10
CA VAL A 188 11.38 -16.89 -10.08
C VAL A 188 11.58 -17.54 -11.45
N ASP A 189 10.50 -17.86 -12.13
CA ASP A 189 10.51 -18.36 -13.51
C ASP A 189 9.51 -17.55 -14.35
N PRO A 190 9.87 -16.28 -14.67
CA PRO A 190 8.97 -15.40 -15.43
C PRO A 190 8.77 -15.97 -16.82
N ASP A 191 7.53 -15.99 -17.29
CA ASP A 191 7.22 -16.37 -18.66
C ASP A 191 7.64 -15.29 -19.68
N MET A 192 7.46 -15.56 -20.96
CA MET A 192 7.85 -14.62 -22.02
C MET A 192 7.09 -13.29 -21.96
N TYR A 193 5.86 -13.27 -21.43
CA TYR A 193 5.06 -12.06 -21.35
C TYR A 193 5.58 -11.14 -20.25
N VAL A 194 5.89 -11.70 -19.07
CA VAL A 194 6.50 -10.95 -17.97
C VAL A 194 7.87 -10.41 -18.39
N ARG A 195 8.70 -11.25 -19.04
CA ARG A 195 10.03 -10.81 -19.52
C ARG A 195 9.92 -9.66 -20.53
N SER A 196 9.06 -9.80 -21.55
CA SER A 196 8.87 -8.77 -22.57
C SER A 196 8.38 -7.46 -21.96
N ALA A 197 7.36 -7.51 -21.08
CA ALA A 197 6.82 -6.32 -20.45
C ALA A 197 7.85 -5.63 -19.54
N LEU A 198 8.71 -6.41 -18.86
CA LEU A 198 9.79 -5.86 -18.05
C LEU A 198 10.84 -5.15 -18.92
N GLU A 199 11.24 -5.74 -20.04
CA GLU A 199 12.16 -5.12 -20.99
C GLU A 199 11.58 -3.81 -21.57
N ASP A 200 10.29 -3.78 -21.90
CA ASP A 200 9.59 -2.58 -22.36
C ASP A 200 9.58 -1.49 -21.29
N ALA A 201 9.24 -1.85 -20.05
CA ALA A 201 9.22 -0.93 -18.92
C ALA A 201 10.60 -0.33 -18.61
N ILE A 202 11.66 -1.15 -18.64
CA ILE A 202 13.05 -0.69 -18.44
C ILE A 202 13.42 0.33 -19.53
N ARG A 203 13.15 0.01 -20.80
CA ARG A 203 13.45 0.91 -21.93
C ARG A 203 12.72 2.25 -21.81
N ALA A 204 11.46 2.22 -21.38
CA ALA A 204 10.66 3.43 -21.20
C ALA A 204 11.21 4.32 -20.08
N VAL A 205 11.61 3.73 -18.94
CA VAL A 205 12.26 4.48 -17.85
C VAL A 205 13.60 5.06 -18.30
N ASP A 206 14.46 4.28 -18.95
CA ASP A 206 15.75 4.77 -19.44
C ASP A 206 15.59 5.95 -20.42
N ALA A 207 14.60 5.87 -21.31
CA ALA A 207 14.28 6.94 -22.25
C ALA A 207 13.82 8.22 -21.53
N GLU A 208 12.99 8.08 -20.50
CA GLU A 208 12.51 9.22 -19.70
C GLU A 208 13.63 9.85 -18.87
N LEU A 209 14.50 9.05 -18.26
CA LEU A 209 15.68 9.54 -17.55
C LEU A 209 16.64 10.29 -18.50
N ALA A 210 16.86 9.78 -19.70
CA ALA A 210 17.66 10.45 -20.72
C ALA A 210 17.01 11.78 -21.15
N ARG A 211 15.69 11.83 -21.28
CA ARG A 211 14.93 13.05 -21.58
C ARG A 211 15.11 14.11 -20.49
N LEU A 212 15.03 13.71 -19.22
CA LEU A 212 15.24 14.61 -18.07
C LEU A 212 16.68 15.13 -18.01
N ALA A 213 17.67 14.28 -18.27
CA ALA A 213 19.07 14.68 -18.30
C ALA A 213 19.38 15.67 -19.44
N GLY A 214 18.68 15.55 -20.58
CA GLY A 214 18.80 16.43 -21.74
C GLY A 214 17.95 17.71 -21.68
N ALA A 215 17.04 17.85 -20.71
CA ALA A 215 16.17 19.02 -20.60
C ALA A 215 16.98 20.28 -20.18
N PRO A 216 16.76 21.44 -20.82
CA PRO A 216 17.42 22.67 -20.39
C PRO A 216 17.05 22.98 -18.94
N LYS A 217 18.06 23.20 -18.09
CA LYS A 217 17.85 23.67 -16.71
C LYS A 217 17.00 24.94 -16.74
N VAL A 218 15.74 24.84 -16.34
CA VAL A 218 14.90 26.01 -16.08
C VAL A 218 15.51 26.68 -14.85
N THR A 219 16.29 27.74 -15.08
CA THR A 219 16.79 28.56 -13.98
C THR A 219 15.57 29.29 -13.40
N PRO A 220 15.24 29.12 -12.11
CA PRO A 220 14.19 29.91 -11.51
C PRO A 220 14.52 31.40 -11.76
N PRO A 221 13.54 32.26 -12.09
CA PRO A 221 13.81 33.69 -12.08
C PRO A 221 14.37 34.03 -10.70
N GLY A 222 15.62 34.52 -10.67
CA GLY A 222 16.26 34.93 -9.43
C GLY A 222 15.37 35.92 -8.67
N PRO A 223 15.52 36.05 -7.34
CA PRO A 223 14.68 36.93 -6.55
C PRO A 223 14.73 38.34 -7.15
N GLN A 224 13.63 38.77 -7.77
CA GLN A 224 13.50 40.13 -8.26
C GLN A 224 13.47 41.04 -7.03
N SER A 225 14.63 41.61 -6.71
CA SER A 225 14.72 42.68 -5.74
C SER A 225 14.10 43.92 -6.36
N GLN A 226 12.86 44.26 -5.98
CA GLN A 226 12.32 45.58 -6.27
C GLN A 226 13.17 46.63 -5.54
N VAL A 227 14.04 47.33 -6.27
CA VAL A 227 14.69 48.53 -5.78
C VAL A 227 13.66 49.67 -5.85
N ARG A 228 13.05 49.98 -4.70
CA ARG A 228 12.21 51.18 -4.56
C ARG A 228 13.14 52.38 -4.31
N LEU A 229 13.27 53.27 -5.29
CA LEU A 229 13.89 54.58 -5.08
C LEU A 229 12.97 55.39 -4.15
N VAL A 230 13.39 55.57 -2.90
CA VAL A 230 12.76 56.52 -1.98
C VAL A 230 13.40 57.87 -2.23
N HIS A 231 12.63 58.82 -2.79
CA HIS A 231 13.05 60.21 -2.83
C HIS A 231 13.17 60.73 -1.38
N PRO A 232 14.27 61.40 -1.00
CA PRO A 232 14.32 62.09 0.27
C PRO A 232 13.32 63.25 0.21
N ALA A 233 12.39 63.29 1.18
CA ALA A 233 11.58 64.46 1.41
C ALA A 233 12.51 65.64 1.74
N GLY A 234 12.41 66.71 0.97
CA GLY A 234 13.16 67.92 1.23
C GLY A 234 12.46 69.14 0.64
N GLY A 235 12.11 70.08 1.52
CA GLY A 235 11.83 71.49 1.20
C GLY A 235 10.39 71.82 0.91
#